data_AF-A0A971CQD5-F1
#
_entry.id   AF-A0A971CQD5-F1
#
_cell.length_a   1.000
_cell.length_b   1.000
_cell.length_c   1.000
_cell.angle_alpha   90.00
_cell.angle_beta   90.00
_cell.angle_gamma   90.00
#
_symmetry.space_group_name_H-M   'P 1'
#
loop_
_entity.id
_entity.type
_entity.pdbx_description
1 polymer ?
#
loop_
_entity_poly.entity_id
_entity_poly.type
_entity_poly.pdbx_seq_one_letter_code
_entity_poly.pdbx_strand_id
1 'polypeptide(L)'
;MKLWGSVKQQANKLAFDAEKALRLKRQEGVISGLRDKVEAQFTEMGKTAYSLMDEGAIAHPHLASFANTVAGLQEQIKQEAQKLAEIQAEDFETEEPAAASAPPPAAAVPPEPTSANVPPPMPASPSVAPPEPAASSGGADEPAAPPPPPAEE
;
A
#
# COMPACT_ATOMS: atom_id res chain seq x y z
N MET A 1 67.14 22.47 -3.81
CA MET A 1 66.17 21.37 -4.03
C MET A 1 65.18 21.24 -2.86
N LYS A 2 64.20 22.16 -2.71
CA LYS A 2 63.17 22.11 -1.62
C LYS A 2 61.72 22.03 -2.12
N LEU A 3 61.48 22.26 -3.40
CA LEU A 3 60.14 22.31 -4.00
C LEU A 3 59.51 20.93 -4.21
N TRP A 4 60.32 19.91 -4.55
CA TRP A 4 59.82 18.55 -4.79
C TRP A 4 59.27 17.85 -3.54
N GLY A 5 59.85 18.14 -2.36
CA GLY A 5 59.38 17.59 -1.08
C GLY A 5 57.99 18.11 -0.68
N SER A 6 57.72 19.40 -0.93
CA SER A 6 56.43 20.02 -0.61
C SER A 6 55.29 19.43 -1.45
N VAL A 7 55.51 19.23 -2.76
CA VAL A 7 54.51 18.62 -3.66
C VAL A 7 54.17 17.19 -3.22
N LYS A 8 55.18 16.39 -2.84
CA LYS A 8 54.96 15.02 -2.34
C LYS A 8 54.19 15.00 -1.01
N GLN A 9 54.47 15.94 -0.11
CA GLN A 9 53.72 16.07 1.15
C GLN A 9 52.26 16.49 0.92
N GLN A 10 52.01 17.41 -0.02
CA GLN A 10 50.65 17.82 -0.39
C GLN A 10 49.86 16.67 -1.02
N ALA A 11 50.49 15.87 -1.90
CA ALA A 11 49.85 14.70 -2.50
C ALA A 11 49.45 13.65 -1.45
N ASN A 12 50.34 13.36 -0.48
CA ASN A 12 50.05 12.42 0.61
C ASN A 12 48.92 12.92 1.51
N LYS A 13 48.89 14.23 1.82
CA LYS A 13 47.80 14.83 2.60
C LYS A 13 46.46 14.71 1.87
N LEU A 14 46.44 14.98 0.56
CA LEU A 14 45.23 14.87 -0.24
C LEU A 14 44.71 13.43 -0.30
N ALA A 15 45.61 12.45 -0.47
CA ALA A 15 45.23 11.04 -0.47
C ALA A 15 44.61 10.62 0.88
N PHE A 16 45.20 11.06 1.99
CA PHE A 16 44.66 10.82 3.33
C PHE A 16 43.30 11.50 3.55
N ASP A 17 43.18 12.77 3.17
CA ASP A 17 41.92 13.53 3.29
C ASP A 17 40.81 12.89 2.44
N ALA A 18 41.14 12.40 1.24
CA ALA A 18 40.20 11.69 0.37
C ALA A 18 39.75 10.34 0.97
N GLU A 19 40.68 9.56 1.50
CA GLU A 19 40.34 8.29 2.16
C GLU A 19 39.47 8.52 3.39
N LYS A 20 39.79 9.53 4.19
CA LYS A 20 38.98 9.93 5.35
C LYS A 20 37.56 10.32 4.92
N ALA A 21 37.42 11.14 3.87
CA ALA A 21 36.12 11.53 3.33
C ALA A 21 35.31 10.32 2.85
N LEU A 22 35.96 9.35 2.20
CA LEU A 22 35.30 8.12 1.76
C LEU A 22 34.80 7.29 2.95
N ARG A 23 35.61 7.12 3.99
CA ARG A 23 35.21 6.40 5.21
C ARG A 23 34.05 7.11 5.90
N LEU A 24 34.09 8.44 5.99
CA LEU A 24 33.01 9.24 6.58
C LEU A 24 31.71 9.07 5.80
N LYS A 25 31.74 9.21 4.47
CA LYS A 25 30.57 9.01 3.61
C LYS A 25 29.98 7.59 3.73
N ARG A 26 30.84 6.57 3.85
CA ARG A 26 30.38 5.20 4.11
C ARG A 26 29.63 5.11 5.44
N GLN A 27 30.17 5.69 6.51
CA GLN A 27 29.53 5.66 7.82
C GLN A 27 28.24 6.47 7.85
N GLU A 28 28.18 7.62 7.18
CA GLU A 28 26.93 8.38 7.00
C GLU A 28 25.85 7.54 6.33
N GLY A 29 26.20 6.76 5.29
CA GLY A 29 25.28 5.83 4.65
C GLY A 29 24.75 4.74 5.58
N VAL A 30 25.64 4.17 6.42
CA VAL A 30 25.23 3.18 7.44
C VAL A 30 24.28 3.81 8.45
N ILE A 31 24.59 5.01 8.95
CA ILE A 31 23.74 5.74 9.92
C ILE A 31 22.38 6.05 9.30
N SER A 32 22.35 6.52 8.04
CA SER A 32 21.10 6.78 7.33
C SER A 32 20.26 5.51 7.22
N GLY A 33 20.85 4.41 6.75
CA GLY A 33 20.12 3.15 6.62
C GLY A 33 19.63 2.57 7.96
N LEU A 34 20.34 2.82 9.06
CA LEU A 34 19.87 2.47 10.40
C LEU A 34 18.70 3.34 10.85
N ARG A 35 18.70 4.64 10.53
CA ARG A 35 17.58 5.55 10.83
C ARG A 35 16.32 5.13 10.08
N ASP A 36 16.44 4.83 8.79
CA ASP A 36 15.31 4.39 7.97
C ASP A 36 14.69 3.10 8.53
N LYS A 37 15.53 2.15 8.98
CA LYS A 37 15.07 0.92 9.64
C LYS A 37 14.35 1.20 10.96
N VAL A 38 14.86 2.13 11.76
CA VAL A 38 14.23 2.52 13.03
C VAL A 38 12.85 3.15 12.76
N GLU A 39 12.73 4.03 11.78
CA GLU A 39 11.46 4.66 11.39
C GLU A 39 10.45 3.64 10.85
N ALA A 40 10.89 2.69 10.03
CA ALA A 40 10.06 1.58 9.58
C ALA A 40 9.53 0.75 10.76
N GLN A 41 10.38 0.43 11.75
CA GLN A 41 9.95 -0.31 12.94
C GLN A 41 8.97 0.48 13.81
N PHE A 42 9.17 1.79 13.98
CA PHE A 42 8.20 2.66 14.66
C PHE A 42 6.85 2.68 13.95
N THR A 43 6.86 2.69 12.61
CA THR A 43 5.63 2.65 11.80
C THR A 43 4.88 1.33 12.00
N GLU A 44 5.56 0.19 11.90
CA GLU A 44 4.96 -1.13 12.12
C GLU A 44 4.46 -1.31 13.56
N MET A 45 5.23 -0.84 14.55
CA MET A 45 4.80 -0.83 15.95
C MET A 45 3.54 0.02 16.14
N GLY A 46 3.45 1.19 15.52
CA GLY A 46 2.27 2.05 15.57
C GLY A 46 1.03 1.38 14.95
N LYS A 47 1.17 0.73 13.79
CA LYS A 47 0.09 -0.05 13.16
C LYS A 47 -0.38 -1.19 14.05
N THR A 48 0.56 -1.94 14.62
CA THR A 48 0.27 -3.06 15.52
C THR A 48 -0.44 -2.59 16.78
N ALA A 49 0.04 -1.49 17.39
CA ALA A 49 -0.59 -0.90 18.56
C ALA A 49 -2.01 -0.41 18.25
N TYR A 50 -2.24 0.18 17.08
CA TYR A 50 -3.58 0.56 16.64
C TYR A 50 -4.49 -0.66 16.48
N SER A 51 -4.04 -1.72 15.80
CA SER A 51 -4.82 -2.97 15.64
C SER A 51 -5.18 -3.59 16.98
N LEU A 52 -4.20 -3.76 17.88
CA LEU A 52 -4.44 -4.32 19.21
C LEU A 52 -5.41 -3.46 20.04
N MET A 53 -5.42 -2.14 19.82
CA MET A 53 -6.34 -1.26 20.53
C MET A 53 -7.76 -1.35 19.96
N ASP A 54 -7.90 -1.47 18.64
CA ASP A 54 -9.18 -1.69 17.96
C ASP A 54 -9.80 -3.05 18.33
N GLU A 55 -8.96 -4.09 18.44
CA GLU A 55 -9.33 -5.42 18.95
C GLU A 55 -9.64 -5.42 20.46
N GLY A 56 -9.38 -4.32 21.16
CA GLY A 56 -9.56 -4.20 22.61
C GLY A 56 -8.54 -4.97 23.45
N ALA A 57 -7.49 -5.50 22.83
CA ALA A 57 -6.41 -6.24 23.51
C ALA A 57 -5.52 -5.32 24.36
N ILE A 58 -5.38 -4.05 23.99
CA ILE A 58 -4.70 -3.02 24.79
C ILE A 58 -5.60 -1.79 24.98
N ALA A 59 -5.55 -1.19 26.16
CA ALA A 59 -6.24 0.06 26.46
C ALA A 59 -5.29 1.02 27.16
N HIS A 60 -4.99 2.16 26.52
CA HIS A 60 -4.13 3.18 27.10
C HIS A 60 -4.62 4.58 26.69
N PRO A 61 -4.75 5.55 27.63
CA PRO A 61 -5.32 6.87 27.34
C PRO A 61 -4.59 7.63 26.22
N HIS A 62 -3.25 7.54 26.18
CA HIS A 62 -2.47 8.17 25.13
C HIS A 62 -2.70 7.53 23.76
N LEU A 63 -2.85 6.21 23.69
CA LEU A 63 -3.13 5.51 22.43
C LEU A 63 -4.55 5.82 21.93
N ALA A 64 -5.52 5.93 22.84
CA ALA A 64 -6.88 6.32 22.51
C ALA A 64 -6.95 7.71 21.83
N SER A 65 -6.14 8.68 22.28
CA SER A 65 -6.05 9.99 21.64
C SER A 65 -5.55 9.90 20.19
N PHE A 66 -4.49 9.13 19.95
CA PHE A 66 -3.95 8.90 18.61
C PHE A 66 -4.97 8.17 17.73
N ALA A 67 -5.65 7.15 18.25
CA ALA A 67 -6.64 6.40 17.51
C ALA A 67 -7.88 7.23 17.14
N ASN A 68 -8.38 8.08 18.05
CA ASN A 68 -9.46 9.02 17.74
C ASN A 68 -9.07 9.98 16.62
N THR A 69 -7.81 10.47 16.65
CA THR A 69 -7.27 11.32 15.58
C THR A 69 -7.22 10.56 14.25
N VAL A 70 -6.74 9.32 14.26
CA VAL A 70 -6.70 8.45 13.06
C VAL A 70 -8.10 8.20 12.51
N ALA A 71 -9.08 7.89 13.36
CA ALA A 71 -10.47 7.70 12.95
C ALA A 71 -11.06 8.97 12.29
N GLY A 72 -10.79 10.14 12.86
CA GLY A 72 -11.20 11.42 12.26
C GLY A 72 -10.56 11.68 10.89
N LEU A 73 -9.27 11.37 10.73
CA LEU A 73 -8.58 11.50 9.44
C LEU A 73 -9.11 10.50 8.40
N GLN A 74 -9.39 9.25 8.79
CA GLN A 74 -9.98 8.26 7.90
C GLN A 74 -11.36 8.71 7.40
N GLU A 75 -12.17 9.32 8.26
CA GLU A 75 -13.47 9.86 7.86
C GLU A 75 -13.32 11.02 6.86
N GLN A 76 -12.37 11.94 7.10
CA GLN A 76 -12.06 13.00 6.13
C GLN A 76 -11.59 12.43 4.78
N ILE A 77 -10.73 11.41 4.80
CA ILE A 77 -10.29 10.72 3.58
C ILE A 77 -11.48 10.13 2.83
N LYS A 78 -12.43 9.48 3.51
CA LYS A 78 -13.64 8.95 2.88
C LYS A 78 -14.48 10.05 2.24
N GLN A 79 -14.68 11.16 2.94
CA GLN A 79 -15.44 12.31 2.42
C GLN A 79 -14.78 12.91 1.18
N GLU A 80 -13.46 13.13 1.20
CA GLU A 80 -12.73 13.65 0.03
C GLU A 80 -12.70 12.63 -1.12
N ALA A 81 -12.58 11.34 -0.83
CA ALA A 81 -12.65 10.29 -1.86
C ALA A 81 -14.04 10.23 -2.53
N GLN A 82 -15.12 10.46 -1.79
CA GLN A 82 -16.47 10.56 -2.34
C GLN A 82 -16.61 11.78 -3.26
N LYS A 83 -16.18 12.96 -2.81
CA LYS A 83 -16.17 14.16 -3.66
C LYS A 83 -15.35 13.97 -4.93
N LEU A 84 -14.19 13.33 -4.82
CA LEU A 84 -13.35 13.01 -5.97
C LEU A 84 -14.07 12.08 -6.95
N ALA A 85 -14.81 11.08 -6.44
CA ALA A 85 -15.63 10.21 -7.28
C ALA A 85 -16.80 10.95 -7.94
N GLU A 86 -17.42 11.90 -7.25
CA GLU A 86 -18.47 12.78 -7.81
C GLU A 86 -17.90 13.65 -8.95
N ILE A 87 -16.77 14.33 -8.72
CA ILE A 87 -16.09 15.14 -9.75
C ILE A 87 -15.68 14.29 -10.96
N GLN A 88 -15.24 13.05 -10.74
CA GLN A 88 -14.90 12.13 -11.83
C GLN A 88 -16.13 11.65 -12.60
N ALA A 89 -17.30 11.60 -11.96
CA ALA A 89 -18.57 11.25 -12.59
C ALA A 89 -19.23 12.45 -13.31
N GLU A 90 -18.80 13.67 -13.00
CA GLU A 90 -19.09 14.88 -13.79
C GLU A 90 -18.32 14.80 -15.13
N ASP A 91 -18.79 13.95 -16.05
CA ASP A 91 -18.35 13.97 -17.43
C ASP A 91 -18.72 15.32 -18.07
N PHE A 92 -17.76 15.85 -18.83
CA PHE A 92 -17.88 17.10 -19.57
C PHE A 92 -18.97 16.92 -20.64
N GLU A 93 -20.19 17.42 -20.40
CA GLU A 93 -21.16 17.70 -21.45
C GLU A 93 -20.50 18.74 -22.39
N THR A 94 -19.74 18.25 -23.36
CA THR A 94 -19.55 18.99 -24.61
C THR A 94 -20.96 19.14 -25.15
N GLU A 95 -21.50 20.36 -25.08
CA GLU A 95 -22.61 20.79 -25.94
C GLU A 95 -22.21 20.52 -27.39
N GLU A 96 -22.47 19.30 -27.86
CA GLU A 96 -22.53 19.01 -29.27
C GLU A 96 -23.73 19.81 -29.80
N PRO A 97 -23.53 20.73 -30.76
CA PRO A 97 -24.62 21.58 -31.22
C PRO A 97 -25.74 20.68 -31.77
N ALA A 98 -26.92 20.79 -31.15
CA ALA A 98 -28.12 20.06 -31.48
C ALA A 98 -28.32 19.97 -32.99
N ALA A 99 -28.05 18.80 -33.57
CA ALA A 99 -28.41 18.51 -34.94
C ALA A 99 -29.94 18.59 -35.06
N ALA A 100 -30.39 19.48 -35.93
CA ALA A 100 -31.76 19.87 -36.12
C ALA A 100 -32.72 18.67 -36.36
N SER A 101 -33.85 18.74 -35.66
CA SER A 101 -35.09 18.01 -35.83
C SER A 101 -35.35 17.43 -37.23
N ALA A 102 -35.45 16.11 -37.32
CA ALA A 102 -36.21 15.43 -38.38
C ALA A 102 -37.61 15.08 -37.84
N PRO A 103 -38.70 15.38 -38.58
CA PRO A 103 -40.07 15.18 -38.10
C PRO A 103 -40.43 13.69 -37.98
N PRO A 104 -41.26 13.30 -36.99
CA PRO A 104 -41.71 11.93 -36.82
C PRO A 104 -42.72 11.51 -37.90
N PRO A 105 -42.64 10.29 -38.47
CA PRO A 105 -43.70 9.75 -39.29
C PRO A 105 -44.96 9.47 -38.45
N ALA A 106 -46.11 9.79 -39.05
CA ALA A 106 -47.44 9.81 -38.45
C ALA A 106 -47.90 8.46 -37.86
N ALA A 107 -48.69 8.57 -36.79
CA ALA A 107 -49.30 7.48 -36.05
C ALA A 107 -50.23 6.60 -36.91
N ALA A 108 -50.04 5.28 -36.82
CA ALA A 108 -51.05 4.28 -37.17
C ALA A 108 -51.62 3.67 -35.89
N VAL A 109 -52.95 3.62 -35.85
CA VAL A 109 -53.86 3.16 -34.79
C VAL A 109 -53.64 1.71 -34.31
N PRO A 110 -54.03 1.38 -33.05
CA PRO A 110 -53.77 0.08 -32.42
C PRO A 110 -54.86 -0.98 -32.68
N PRO A 111 -54.48 -2.27 -32.76
CA PRO A 111 -55.34 -3.35 -32.26
C PRO A 111 -54.68 -4.17 -31.13
N GLU A 112 -55.44 -4.24 -30.03
CA GLU A 112 -55.65 -5.25 -28.97
C GLU A 112 -54.79 -6.54 -28.80
N PRO A 113 -54.84 -7.18 -27.61
CA PRO A 113 -53.71 -7.82 -26.94
C PRO A 113 -53.53 -9.30 -27.31
N THR A 114 -52.28 -9.71 -27.50
CA THR A 114 -51.88 -11.11 -27.56
C THR A 114 -51.01 -11.46 -26.35
N SER A 115 -51.60 -12.23 -25.44
CA SER A 115 -50.88 -13.03 -24.44
C SER A 115 -49.81 -13.89 -25.10
N ALA A 116 -48.57 -13.78 -24.64
CA ALA A 116 -47.60 -14.87 -24.75
C ALA A 116 -46.45 -14.70 -23.74
N ASN A 117 -46.58 -15.45 -22.66
CA ASN A 117 -45.52 -16.28 -22.10
C ASN A 117 -44.28 -15.58 -21.50
N VAL A 118 -44.38 -15.29 -20.21
CA VAL A 118 -43.25 -15.02 -19.30
C VAL A 118 -42.51 -16.35 -19.07
N PRO A 119 -41.21 -16.49 -19.44
CA PRO A 119 -40.40 -17.57 -18.89
C PRO A 119 -39.99 -17.25 -17.44
N PRO A 120 -39.94 -18.27 -16.56
CA PRO A 120 -39.84 -18.10 -15.11
C PRO A 120 -38.48 -17.55 -14.63
N PRO A 121 -38.42 -16.97 -13.42
CA PRO A 121 -37.17 -16.55 -12.79
C PRO A 121 -36.27 -17.76 -12.51
N MET A 122 -35.00 -17.68 -12.94
CA MET A 122 -33.99 -18.66 -12.54
C MET A 122 -33.74 -18.55 -11.03
N PRO A 123 -33.80 -19.66 -10.28
CA PRO A 123 -33.46 -19.67 -8.86
C PRO A 123 -31.95 -19.50 -8.66
N ALA A 124 -31.61 -18.66 -7.68
CA ALA A 124 -30.30 -18.59 -7.06
C ALA A 124 -29.84 -19.99 -6.62
N SER A 125 -28.57 -20.33 -6.88
CA SER A 125 -27.94 -21.52 -6.33
C SER A 125 -27.48 -21.23 -4.89
N PRO A 126 -27.99 -21.95 -3.87
CA PRO A 126 -27.33 -22.02 -2.57
C PRO A 126 -26.29 -23.14 -2.62
N SER A 127 -25.01 -22.80 -2.50
CA SER A 127 -23.98 -23.79 -2.15
C SER A 127 -23.51 -23.51 -0.73
N VAL A 128 -24.11 -24.24 0.22
CA VAL A 128 -23.70 -24.31 1.62
C VAL A 128 -23.47 -25.78 1.98
N ALA A 129 -22.30 -26.01 2.60
CA ALA A 129 -21.88 -27.12 3.48
C ALA A 129 -21.37 -28.42 2.81
N PRO A 130 -20.55 -29.25 3.52
CA PRO A 130 -20.08 -29.20 4.92
C PRO A 130 -18.54 -29.35 5.11
N PRO A 131 -18.04 -29.29 6.37
CA PRO A 131 -16.62 -29.48 6.69
C PRO A 131 -16.22 -30.96 6.76
N GLU A 132 -15.03 -31.31 6.27
CA GLU A 132 -14.35 -32.57 6.61
C GLU A 132 -13.31 -32.34 7.72
N PRO A 133 -13.34 -33.14 8.80
CA PRO A 133 -12.23 -33.28 9.73
C PRO A 133 -11.48 -34.59 9.48
N ALA A 134 -10.17 -34.54 9.21
CA ALA A 134 -9.19 -35.56 9.66
C ALA A 134 -7.74 -35.19 9.29
N ALA A 135 -6.97 -34.95 10.36
CA ALA A 135 -5.58 -35.38 10.60
C ALA A 135 -4.70 -35.84 9.40
N SER A 136 -3.59 -35.12 9.20
CA SER A 136 -2.26 -35.70 8.93
C SER A 136 -1.20 -34.63 9.19
N SER A 137 -0.46 -34.68 10.30
CA SER A 137 0.82 -35.36 10.46
C SER A 137 1.98 -34.72 9.69
N GLY A 138 2.91 -34.11 10.44
CA GLY A 138 4.35 -34.17 10.16
C GLY A 138 4.93 -33.03 9.33
N GLY A 139 5.87 -32.31 9.92
CA GLY A 139 6.79 -31.45 9.17
C GLY A 139 7.25 -30.25 9.98
N ALA A 140 8.07 -30.50 11.00
CA ALA A 140 8.91 -29.47 11.58
C ALA A 140 9.85 -28.96 10.48
N ASP A 141 9.57 -27.78 9.92
CA ASP A 141 10.54 -27.05 9.11
C ASP A 141 11.53 -26.40 10.08
N GLU A 142 12.53 -27.21 10.40
CA GLU A 142 13.72 -26.85 11.15
C GLU A 142 14.52 -25.84 10.31
N PRO A 143 14.80 -24.62 10.81
CA PRO A 143 15.65 -23.68 10.08
C PRO A 143 17.07 -24.25 10.03
N ALA A 144 17.51 -24.59 8.82
CA ALA A 144 18.87 -25.06 8.55
C ALA A 144 19.91 -24.10 9.17
N ALA A 145 20.64 -24.60 10.16
CA ALA A 145 21.76 -23.91 10.76
C ALA A 145 22.86 -23.65 9.70
N PRO A 146 23.53 -22.47 9.74
CA PRO A 146 24.68 -22.21 8.89
C PRO A 146 25.85 -23.15 9.25
N PRO A 147 26.67 -23.58 8.27
CA PRO A 147 27.81 -24.46 8.53
C PRO A 147 28.85 -23.78 9.43
N PRO A 148 29.55 -24.53 10.30
CA PRO A 148 30.63 -24.00 11.12
C PRO A 148 31.82 -23.54 10.25
N PRO A 149 32.58 -22.53 10.68
CA PRO A 149 33.80 -22.13 9.99
C PRO A 149 34.86 -23.25 10.06
N PRO A 150 35.76 -23.35 9.07
CA PRO A 150 36.89 -24.28 9.13
C PRO A 150 37.78 -23.93 10.33
N ALA A 151 38.18 -24.96 11.09
CA ALA A 151 39.22 -24.83 12.08
C ALA A 151 40.54 -24.57 11.36
N GLU A 152 41.12 -23.38 11.54
CA GLU A 152 42.51 -23.13 11.18
C GLU A 152 43.40 -23.71 12.30
N GLU A 153 44.20 -24.71 11.92
CA GLU A 153 45.36 -25.24 12.65
C GLU A 153 46.53 -24.23 12.68
#